data_AF-A0A4P6UAD0-F1
#
_entry.id   AF-A0A4P6UAD0-F1
#
_cell.length_a   1.000
_cell.length_b   1.000
_cell.length_c   1.000
_cell.angle_alpha   90.00
_cell.angle_beta   90.00
_cell.angle_gamma   90.00
#
_symmetry.space_group_name_H-M   'P 1'
#
loop_
_entity.id
_entity.type
_entity.pdbx_description
1 polymer ?
#
loop_
_entity_poly.entity_id
_entity_poly.type
_entity_poly.pdbx_seq_one_letter_code
_entity_poly.pdbx_strand_id
1 'polypeptide(L)'
;MTAPEVLPARTMCSPVPTLTAREEQVLTTWLVCDSKQDVAQHLFITTATVHTHLTRIRDKYHQAQRPASSKVALLVRAIEDGYCTLHDIARAIGPLNSAHAG
;
A
#
# COMPACT_ATOMS: atom_id res chain seq x y z
N MET A 1 -5.23 -7.34 -49.97
CA MET A 1 -6.39 -6.88 -49.16
C MET A 1 -6.10 -7.30 -47.72
N THR A 2 -5.20 -6.56 -47.07
CA THR A 2 -4.72 -6.88 -45.72
C THR A 2 -5.66 -6.16 -44.75
N ALA A 3 -6.44 -6.91 -43.98
CA ALA A 3 -7.21 -6.35 -42.89
C ALA A 3 -6.24 -5.71 -41.88
N PRO A 4 -6.53 -4.52 -41.31
CA PRO A 4 -5.73 -4.04 -40.21
C PRO A 4 -5.98 -4.98 -39.03
N GLU A 5 -4.93 -5.64 -38.57
CA GLU A 5 -4.92 -6.32 -37.27
C GLU A 5 -5.09 -5.22 -36.21
N VAL A 6 -6.33 -4.97 -35.83
CA VAL A 6 -6.64 -4.12 -34.68
C VAL A 6 -6.24 -4.92 -33.44
N LEU A 7 -4.97 -4.80 -33.06
CA LEU A 7 -4.50 -5.25 -31.75
C LEU A 7 -5.43 -4.64 -30.69
N PRO A 8 -6.06 -5.42 -29.81
CA PRO A 8 -6.88 -4.85 -28.76
C PRO A 8 -5.97 -3.96 -27.91
N ALA A 9 -6.32 -2.68 -27.78
CA ALA A 9 -5.65 -1.78 -26.86
C ALA A 9 -5.70 -2.41 -25.47
N ARG A 10 -4.58 -2.98 -25.02
CA ARG A 10 -4.43 -3.56 -23.68
C ARG A 10 -4.29 -2.45 -22.66
N THR A 11 -5.34 -1.65 -22.50
CA THR A 11 -5.52 -0.82 -21.32
C THR A 11 -6.76 -1.32 -20.62
N MET A 12 -6.65 -2.51 -20.04
CA MET A 12 -7.58 -2.90 -18.99
C MET A 12 -7.23 -2.00 -17.80
N CYS A 13 -7.99 -0.92 -17.64
CA CYS A 13 -7.88 -0.03 -16.49
C CYS A 13 -8.31 -0.84 -15.26
N SER A 14 -7.37 -1.59 -14.67
CA SER A 14 -7.60 -2.37 -13.47
C SER A 14 -8.01 -1.41 -12.35
N PRO A 15 -9.20 -1.60 -11.73
CA PRO A 15 -9.78 -0.64 -10.81
C PRO A 15 -8.91 -0.48 -9.56
N VAL A 16 -8.87 0.73 -9.01
CA VAL A 16 -8.22 0.98 -7.71
C VAL A 16 -8.97 0.21 -6.62
N PRO A 17 -8.29 -0.60 -5.79
CA PRO A 17 -8.96 -1.39 -4.76
C PRO A 17 -9.53 -0.50 -3.66
N THR A 18 -10.83 -0.59 -3.34
CA THR A 18 -11.41 0.20 -2.25
C THR A 18 -10.93 -0.29 -0.87
N LEU A 19 -10.06 0.49 -0.23
CA LEU A 19 -9.66 0.29 1.16
C LEU A 19 -10.64 0.98 2.12
N THR A 20 -10.90 0.36 3.27
CA THR A 20 -11.58 1.00 4.38
C THR A 20 -10.65 2.01 5.06
N ALA A 21 -11.20 2.98 5.80
CA ALA A 21 -10.39 3.96 6.53
C ALA A 21 -9.33 3.31 7.44
N ARG A 22 -9.66 2.17 8.08
CA ARG A 22 -8.71 1.45 8.93
C ARG A 22 -7.61 0.77 8.12
N GLU A 23 -7.94 0.18 6.97
CA GLU A 23 -6.94 -0.43 6.09
C GLU A 23 -6.01 0.60 5.47
N GLU A 24 -6.54 1.75 5.05
CA GLU A 24 -5.75 2.88 4.57
C GLU A 24 -4.78 3.38 5.64
N GLN A 25 -5.26 3.59 6.87
CA GLN A 25 -4.41 3.99 7.99
C GLN A 25 -3.30 2.97 8.28
N VAL A 26 -3.62 1.66 8.24
CA VAL A 26 -2.63 0.60 8.41
C VAL A 26 -1.63 0.59 7.25
N LEU A 27 -2.10 0.76 6.01
CA LEU A 27 -1.25 0.82 4.83
C LEU A 27 -0.25 1.97 4.94
N THR A 28 -0.71 3.20 5.13
CA THR A 28 0.15 4.40 5.15
C THR A 28 1.15 4.35 6.31
N THR A 29 0.74 3.88 7.49
CA THR A 29 1.65 3.68 8.63
C THR A 29 2.68 2.58 8.35
N TRP A 30 2.26 1.46 7.75
CA TRP A 30 3.18 0.38 7.36
C TRP A 30 4.25 0.85 6.37
N LEU A 31 3.90 1.74 5.44
CA LEU A 31 4.85 2.23 4.44
C LEU A 31 6.01 3.03 5.04
N VAL A 32 5.81 3.64 6.22
CA VAL A 32 6.80 4.52 6.87
C VAL A 32 7.51 3.88 8.07
N CYS A 33 6.97 2.79 8.61
CA CYS A 33 7.58 2.04 9.72
C CYS A 33 8.47 0.89 9.27
N ASP A 34 9.57 0.60 9.95
CA ASP A 34 10.49 -0.48 9.57
C ASP A 34 9.99 -1.88 9.96
N SER A 35 9.19 -1.98 11.02
CA SER A 35 8.67 -3.26 11.51
C SER A 35 7.15 -3.24 11.73
N LYS A 36 6.53 -4.44 11.74
CA LYS A 36 5.11 -4.60 12.09
C LYS A 36 4.85 -4.25 13.56
N GLN A 37 5.88 -4.33 14.40
CA GLN A 37 5.80 -3.95 15.82
C GLN A 37 5.64 -2.44 15.95
N ASP A 38 6.40 -1.66 15.18
CA ASP A 38 6.27 -0.20 15.21
C ASP A 38 4.87 0.23 14.75
N VAL A 39 4.36 -0.35 13.66
CA VAL A 39 2.98 -0.09 13.22
C VAL A 39 1.95 -0.41 14.31
N ALA A 40 2.13 -1.55 14.99
CA ALA A 40 1.24 -1.98 16.07
C ALA A 40 1.23 -0.96 17.22
N GLN A 41 2.39 -0.44 17.60
CA GLN A 41 2.53 0.62 18.61
C GLN A 41 1.87 1.93 18.15
N HIS A 42 2.18 2.39 16.93
CA HIS A 42 1.62 3.62 16.37
C HIS A 42 0.08 3.61 16.25
N LEU A 43 -0.51 2.43 16.01
CA LEU A 43 -1.95 2.28 15.77
C LEU A 43 -2.71 1.65 16.94
N PHE A 44 -2.04 1.44 18.08
CA PHE A 44 -2.58 0.83 19.30
C PHE A 44 -3.32 -0.50 19.04
N ILE A 45 -2.72 -1.37 18.24
CA ILE A 45 -3.23 -2.72 17.92
C ILE A 45 -2.15 -3.77 18.08
N THR A 46 -2.50 -5.04 17.96
CA THR A 46 -1.51 -6.13 18.00
C THR A 46 -0.80 -6.32 16.66
N THR A 47 0.43 -6.84 16.69
CA THR A 47 1.17 -7.25 15.48
C THR A 47 0.39 -8.27 14.63
N ALA A 48 -0.39 -9.14 15.27
CA ALA A 48 -1.26 -10.09 14.59
C ALA A 48 -2.38 -9.37 13.82
N THR A 49 -2.98 -8.34 14.42
CA THR A 49 -3.98 -7.48 13.75
C THR A 49 -3.37 -6.73 12.57
N VAL A 50 -2.15 -6.19 12.70
CA VAL A 50 -1.41 -5.58 11.58
C VAL A 50 -1.23 -6.57 10.44
N HIS A 51 -0.79 -7.80 10.75
CA HIS A 51 -0.63 -8.85 9.75
C HIS A 51 -1.95 -9.14 9.02
N THR A 52 -3.05 -9.34 9.76
CA THR A 52 -4.38 -9.58 9.19
C THR A 52 -4.83 -8.44 8.26
N HIS A 53 -4.62 -7.18 8.65
CA HIS A 53 -4.92 -6.04 7.79
C HIS A 53 -4.07 -6.04 6.52
N LEU A 54 -2.75 -6.28 6.63
CA LEU A 54 -1.86 -6.32 5.46
C LEU A 54 -2.21 -7.46 4.50
N THR A 55 -2.63 -8.62 5.00
CA THR A 55 -3.13 -9.71 4.16
C THR A 55 -4.38 -9.29 3.41
N ARG A 56 -5.38 -8.72 4.10
CA ARG A 56 -6.60 -8.20 3.47
C ARG A 56 -6.34 -7.13 2.41
N ILE A 57 -5.44 -6.19 2.69
CA ILE A 57 -5.05 -5.16 1.73
C ILE A 57 -4.45 -5.80 0.48
N ARG A 58 -3.51 -6.74 0.64
CA ARG A 58 -2.91 -7.46 -0.49
C ARG A 58 -3.92 -8.26 -1.29
N ASP A 59 -4.88 -8.89 -0.62
CA ASP A 59 -5.97 -9.62 -1.28
C ASP A 59 -6.83 -8.69 -2.12
N LYS A 60 -7.16 -7.48 -1.63
CA LYS A 60 -7.89 -6.47 -2.39
C LYS A 60 -7.11 -6.02 -3.63
N TYR A 61 -5.80 -5.77 -3.49
CA TYR A 61 -4.92 -5.46 -4.61
C TYR A 61 -4.86 -6.60 -5.64
N HIS A 62 -4.83 -7.85 -5.18
CA HIS A 62 -4.86 -9.02 -6.06
C HIS A 62 -6.20 -9.15 -6.80
N GLN A 63 -7.33 -8.96 -6.10
CA GLN A 63 -8.66 -8.96 -6.71
C GLN A 63 -8.83 -7.85 -7.75
N ALA A 64 -8.23 -6.69 -7.49
CA ALA A 64 -8.14 -5.58 -8.43
C ALA A 64 -7.21 -5.84 -9.63
N GLN A 65 -6.58 -7.01 -9.76
CA GLN A 65 -5.57 -7.30 -10.79
C GLN A 65 -4.37 -6.33 -10.75
N ARG A 66 -4.02 -5.85 -9.54
CA ARG A 66 -2.88 -4.95 -9.25
C ARG A 66 -2.00 -5.54 -8.14
N PRO A 67 -1.40 -6.73 -8.30
CA PRO A 67 -0.73 -7.43 -7.21
C PRO A 67 0.41 -6.61 -6.58
N ALA A 68 0.47 -6.60 -5.25
CA ALA A 68 1.44 -5.84 -4.45
C ALA A 68 2.02 -6.70 -3.31
N SER A 69 2.88 -7.66 -3.65
CA SER A 69 3.34 -8.69 -2.69
C SER A 69 4.40 -8.17 -1.71
N SER A 70 5.19 -7.17 -2.09
CA SER A 70 6.25 -6.58 -1.24
C SER A 70 5.83 -5.23 -0.66
N LYS A 71 6.55 -4.77 0.38
CA LYS A 71 6.35 -3.41 0.95
C LYS A 71 6.57 -2.32 -0.10
N VAL A 72 7.61 -2.47 -0.92
CA VAL A 72 7.92 -1.53 -2.02
C VAL A 72 6.84 -1.57 -3.10
N ALA A 73 6.34 -2.76 -3.46
CA ALA A 73 5.24 -2.85 -4.42
C ALA A 73 3.96 -2.19 -3.87
N LEU A 74 3.65 -2.35 -2.58
CA LEU A 74 2.56 -1.63 -1.93
C LEU A 74 2.78 -0.12 -1.93
N LEU A 75 4.01 0.36 -1.71
CA LEU A 75 4.34 1.79 -1.77
C LEU A 75 4.03 2.36 -3.15
N VAL A 76 4.55 1.74 -4.20
CA VAL A 76 4.34 2.18 -5.59
C VAL A 76 2.85 2.21 -5.92
N ARG A 77 2.12 1.13 -5.60
CA ARG A 77 0.67 1.08 -5.85
C ARG A 77 -0.11 2.11 -5.04
N ALA A 78 0.21 2.31 -3.76
CA ALA A 78 -0.44 3.30 -2.93
C ALA A 78 -0.28 4.72 -3.49
N ILE A 79 0.88 5.03 -4.08
CA ILE A 79 1.13 6.32 -4.74
C ILE A 79 0.33 6.44 -6.04
N GLU A 80 0.38 5.42 -6.90
CA GLU A 80 -0.40 5.39 -8.16
C GLU A 80 -1.91 5.51 -7.92
N ASP A 81 -2.38 4.94 -6.81
CA ASP A 81 -3.80 4.86 -6.45
C ASP A 81 -4.27 6.05 -5.58
N GLY A 82 -3.35 6.93 -5.18
CA GLY A 82 -3.67 8.15 -4.43
C GLY A 82 -3.86 7.97 -2.92
N TYR A 83 -3.47 6.82 -2.36
CA TYR A 83 -3.52 6.55 -0.91
C TYR A 83 -2.43 7.29 -0.11
N CYS A 84 -1.33 7.64 -0.76
CA CYS A 84 -0.30 8.51 -0.19
C CYS A 84 0.49 9.22 -1.28
N THR A 85 1.18 10.29 -0.93
CA THR A 85 2.12 10.95 -1.83
C THR A 85 3.57 10.67 -1.40
N LEU A 86 4.51 10.84 -2.33
CA LEU A 86 5.94 10.83 -2.00
C LEU A 86 6.29 11.90 -0.94
N HIS A 87 5.58 13.02 -0.91
CA HIS A 87 5.77 14.07 0.09
C HIS A 87 5.38 13.58 1.49
N ASP A 88 4.25 12.88 1.63
CA ASP A 88 3.82 12.29 2.91
C ASP A 88 4.86 11.30 3.44
N ILE A 89 5.37 10.44 2.54
CA ILE A 89 6.38 9.44 2.88
C ILE A 89 7.70 10.11 3.29
N ALA A 90 8.19 11.09 2.53
CA ALA A 90 9.42 11.81 2.85
C ALA A 90 9.33 12.57 4.18
N ARG A 91 8.16 13.16 4.49
CA ARG A 91 7.92 13.83 5.77
C ARG A 91 7.96 12.86 6.94
N ALA A 92 7.44 11.64 6.76
CA ALA A 92 7.38 10.64 7.82
C ALA A 92 8.72 9.93 8.09
N ILE A 93 9.56 9.75 7.06
CA ILE A 93 10.90 9.13 7.18
C ILE A 93 11.93 10.09 7.80
N GLY A 94 11.61 11.40 7.89
CA GLY A 94 12.44 12.41 8.56
C GLY A 94 12.65 12.16 10.07
N PRO A 95 13.40 13.04 10.78
CA PRO A 95 13.98 12.80 12.11
C PRO A 95 13.01 12.51 13.29
N LEU A 96 11.72 12.30 13.02
CA LEU A 96 10.71 11.87 13.99
C LEU A 96 10.82 10.39 14.38
N ASN A 97 11.51 9.54 13.59
CA ASN A 97 11.76 8.14 13.95
C ASN A 97 12.85 7.96 15.03
N SER A 98 13.43 9.04 15.55
CA SER A 98 14.53 9.03 16.53
C SER A 98 14.10 8.81 17.99
N ALA A 99 12.80 8.64 18.28
CA ALA A 99 12.27 8.79 19.63
C ALA A 99 12.09 7.50 20.46
N HIS A 100 12.65 6.35 20.05
CA HIS A 100 12.44 5.06 20.76
C HIS A 100 13.72 4.37 21.26
N ALA A 101 14.83 5.10 21.44
CA ALA A 101 15.99 4.61 22.19
C ALA A 101 15.87 5.05 23.67
N GLY A 102 15.20 4.25 24.49
CA GLY A 102 15.08 4.42 25.94
C GLY A 102 14.90 3.08 26.64
#